data_AF-A0A0G0I649-F1
#
_entry.id   AF-A0A0G0I649-F1
#
_cell.length_a   1.000
_cell.length_b   1.000
_cell.length_c   1.000
_cell.angle_alpha   90.00
_cell.angle_beta   90.00
_cell.angle_gamma   90.00
#
_symmetry.space_group_name_H-M   'P 1'
#
loop_
_entity.id
_entity.type
_entity.pdbx_description
1 polymer ?
#
loop_
_entity_poly.entity_id
_entity_poly.type
_entity_poly.pdbx_seq_one_letter_code
_entity_poly.pdbx_strand_id
1 'polypeptide(L)'
;GSDLTSRGCSSLTYTGTEVNNGLHVSATVTDIDNINEIQAFTLWFSKDNTIPSASTISASYTGSITDDVGIMIKKNGSDWTNPNIYTTNSDLTWGLISLTDGVGYINVAATNIIVISNISVSESSEIIFDYELTFLDNDSNLSGMYNVYGGSLDTHMINGNILDQSYYYELFDWGIDLVDPTVEEITQQIRDPQNTYMTWSNADTISGIGRTVVNAYRLGGVSTDPEGIKLYLPTAYTTLKGAIILDPNAEIPSDQEIGLYNDPNSWIFNTNTGETDLVNVGNNESGQIALYITAYDVACNTNGNGTNIDLNPWFATRGATVYSQGNISSTSKDVAGLPYLDEVFNPKTGMNSNLIDLGTELLSTRNSTISNLLHSNSGATIATQKNDSNNIKDVWFNKLVKKFNQYKAQLTQFTITALDNAVSDSCTGSKCYMYSTENISIPIGYTCDRPTLFVSEKDIHISPDVLSDTSLLSGCVFLAKNNIYIDAGSLKSTSTKVMYDYIEGYMIADNQVIFSVADESQSLRDGVEIFGGVIALGTNPTSGNTGISIQRNLRLYSQINPTVVITYDNKYSSISTIFFGTEYNLYKQEVGFKTF
;
A
#
# COMPACT_ATOMS: atom_id res chain seq x y z
N GLY A 1 -11.47 28.02 21.45
CA GLY A 1 -10.59 26.86 21.25
C GLY A 1 -9.26 27.29 20.70
N SER A 2 -8.17 26.78 21.28
CA SER A 2 -6.80 26.96 20.77
C SER A 2 -6.00 25.66 20.87
N ASP A 3 -6.68 24.54 21.08
CA ASP A 3 -6.05 23.27 21.38
C ASP A 3 -5.48 22.66 20.11
N LEU A 4 -4.40 21.90 20.30
CA LEU A 4 -3.79 21.10 19.26
C LEU A 4 -4.06 19.63 19.58
N THR A 5 -4.54 18.89 18.59
CA THR A 5 -4.59 17.43 18.69
C THR A 5 -3.17 16.86 18.78
N SER A 6 -3.06 15.63 19.25
CA SER A 6 -1.85 14.81 19.26
C SER A 6 -1.16 14.74 17.89
N ARG A 7 -1.94 14.90 16.81
CA ARG A 7 -1.48 14.89 15.41
C ARG A 7 -1.24 16.29 14.83
N GLY A 8 -1.37 17.34 15.65
CA GLY A 8 -1.02 18.72 15.32
C GLY A 8 -2.08 19.52 14.57
N CYS A 9 -3.34 19.06 14.55
CA CYS A 9 -4.47 19.81 14.00
C CYS A 9 -5.07 20.75 15.06
N SER A 10 -5.61 21.89 14.65
CA SER A 10 -6.34 22.81 15.53
C SER A 10 -7.59 23.32 14.85
N SER A 11 -8.62 23.64 15.63
CA SER A 11 -9.85 24.26 15.13
C SER A 11 -10.21 25.46 15.99
N LEU A 12 -10.61 26.56 15.34
CA LEU A 12 -11.08 27.77 16.00
C LEU A 12 -12.61 27.87 16.05
N THR A 13 -13.31 26.95 15.40
CA THR A 13 -14.77 27.01 15.22
C THR A 13 -15.48 25.71 15.54
N TYR A 14 -14.76 24.60 15.77
CA TYR A 14 -15.35 23.30 16.08
C TYR A 14 -14.73 22.65 17.32
N THR A 15 -15.52 21.79 17.96
CA THR A 15 -15.07 20.73 18.86
C THR A 15 -15.09 19.39 18.13
N GLY A 16 -13.96 18.68 18.20
CA GLY A 16 -13.76 17.34 17.69
C GLY A 16 -13.86 16.28 18.77
N THR A 17 -13.50 15.04 18.44
CA THR A 17 -13.24 13.97 19.43
C THR A 17 -12.08 14.32 20.36
N GLU A 18 -11.03 14.95 19.82
CA GLU A 18 -9.85 15.40 20.57
C GLU A 18 -9.76 16.93 20.66
N VAL A 19 -9.88 17.66 19.54
CA VAL A 19 -9.66 19.11 19.54
C VAL A 19 -10.77 19.83 20.30
N ASN A 20 -10.39 20.69 21.25
CA ASN A 20 -11.34 21.45 22.07
C ASN A 20 -12.37 20.58 22.81
N ASN A 21 -12.12 19.27 23.03
CA ASN A 21 -13.04 18.37 23.72
C ASN A 21 -12.67 18.23 25.20
N GLY A 22 -13.41 18.94 26.04
CA GLY A 22 -12.82 19.65 27.19
C GLY A 22 -12.85 21.16 26.92
N LEU A 23 -13.93 21.63 26.28
CA LEU A 23 -14.11 23.00 25.85
C LEU A 23 -14.11 23.91 27.08
N HIS A 24 -13.03 24.67 27.23
CA HIS A 24 -12.90 25.65 28.29
C HIS A 24 -13.77 26.87 28.01
N VAL A 25 -14.68 27.15 28.94
CA VAL A 25 -15.55 28.34 28.89
C VAL A 25 -15.15 29.27 30.01
N SER A 26 -14.75 30.49 29.63
CA SER A 26 -14.46 31.58 30.55
C SER A 26 -15.31 32.79 30.18
N ALA A 27 -16.15 33.23 31.11
CA ALA A 27 -17.04 34.37 30.92
C ALA A 27 -16.84 35.40 32.03
N THR A 28 -16.49 36.62 31.65
CA THR A 28 -16.36 37.76 32.57
C THR A 28 -17.61 38.62 32.50
N VAL A 29 -18.26 38.80 33.64
CA VAL A 29 -19.46 39.64 33.79
C VAL A 29 -19.11 40.85 34.65
N THR A 30 -19.40 42.04 34.13
CA THR A 30 -19.24 43.31 34.83
C THR A 30 -20.60 43.87 35.20
N ASP A 31 -20.73 44.33 36.44
CA ASP A 31 -21.89 45.08 36.88
C ASP A 31 -21.63 46.58 36.68
N ILE A 32 -22.40 47.21 35.79
CA ILE A 32 -22.16 48.59 35.33
C ILE A 32 -22.41 49.61 36.45
N ASP A 33 -23.27 49.32 37.42
CA ASP A 33 -23.57 50.23 38.53
C ASP A 33 -22.79 49.94 39.82
N ASN A 34 -21.96 48.88 39.82
CA ASN A 34 -21.18 48.37 40.95
C ASN A 34 -22.01 47.97 42.20
N ILE A 35 -23.29 47.64 42.06
CA ILE A 35 -24.15 47.19 43.17
C ILE A 35 -24.07 45.65 43.37
N ASN A 36 -23.32 44.94 42.52
CA ASN A 36 -23.07 43.50 42.57
C ASN A 36 -24.34 42.67 42.81
N GLU A 37 -25.25 42.74 41.85
CA GLU A 37 -26.56 42.08 41.92
C GLU A 37 -26.67 40.85 41.01
N ILE A 38 -25.57 40.45 40.38
CA ILE A 38 -25.52 39.30 39.47
C ILE A 38 -25.80 38.00 40.23
N GLN A 39 -26.72 37.20 39.68
CA GLN A 39 -27.21 35.94 40.25
C GLN A 39 -26.90 34.72 39.39
N ALA A 40 -26.68 34.87 38.08
CA ALA A 40 -26.32 33.75 37.22
C ALA A 40 -25.62 34.18 35.94
N PHE A 41 -24.93 33.24 35.32
CA PHE A 41 -24.52 33.30 33.92
C PHE A 41 -25.11 32.11 33.17
N THR A 42 -25.49 32.34 31.91
CA THR A 42 -26.03 31.32 31.03
C THR A 42 -25.27 31.30 29.71
N LEU A 43 -24.92 30.09 29.26
CA LEU A 43 -24.43 29.79 27.93
C LEU A 43 -25.41 28.81 27.28
N TRP A 44 -25.68 28.96 25.99
CA TRP A 44 -26.71 28.17 25.33
C TRP A 44 -26.31 27.82 23.90
N PHE A 45 -26.34 26.54 23.57
CA PHE A 45 -26.15 26.03 22.21
C PHE A 45 -27.51 25.76 21.57
N SER A 46 -27.85 26.49 20.51
CA SER A 46 -29.12 26.31 19.80
C SER A 46 -28.91 26.21 18.30
N LYS A 47 -29.64 25.31 17.63
CA LYS A 47 -29.74 25.32 16.17
C LYS A 47 -30.79 26.28 15.63
N ASP A 48 -31.59 26.90 16.50
CA ASP A 48 -32.45 28.00 16.12
C ASP A 48 -31.65 29.30 16.05
N ASN A 49 -32.06 30.20 15.16
CA ASN A 49 -31.51 31.54 14.99
C ASN A 49 -32.26 32.58 15.85
N THR A 50 -33.14 32.14 16.76
CA THR A 50 -33.85 33.00 17.69
C THR A 50 -33.28 32.87 19.09
N ILE A 51 -33.32 33.97 19.85
CA ILE A 51 -32.86 33.99 21.24
C ILE A 51 -33.69 32.96 22.04
N PRO A 52 -33.05 32.01 22.73
CA PRO A 52 -33.76 31.00 23.51
C PRO A 52 -34.63 31.60 24.63
N SER A 53 -35.71 30.91 25.00
CA SER A 53 -36.80 31.49 25.81
C SER A 53 -37.23 30.67 27.04
N ALA A 54 -36.38 29.77 27.56
CA ALA A 54 -36.68 29.02 28.78
C ALA A 54 -36.83 29.95 29.99
N SER A 55 -38.07 30.26 30.34
CA SER A 55 -38.38 31.24 31.38
C SER A 55 -38.62 30.63 32.75
N THR A 56 -38.60 29.31 32.93
CA THR A 56 -38.99 28.67 34.20
C THR A 56 -37.92 27.73 34.77
N ILE A 57 -37.57 27.89 36.05
CA ILE A 57 -36.73 26.98 36.82
C ILE A 57 -37.57 25.82 37.38
N SER A 58 -37.09 24.61 37.14
CA SER A 58 -37.62 23.35 37.64
C SER A 58 -36.72 22.76 38.73
N ALA A 59 -37.33 22.06 39.68
CA ALA A 59 -36.62 21.41 40.79
C ALA A 59 -35.85 20.14 40.35
N SER A 60 -36.10 19.62 39.16
CA SER A 60 -35.49 18.39 38.66
C SER A 60 -35.13 18.48 37.18
N TYR A 61 -33.94 17.96 36.86
CA TYR A 61 -33.53 17.69 35.49
C TYR A 61 -34.08 16.34 34.99
N THR A 62 -34.58 16.33 33.74
CA THR A 62 -35.24 15.19 33.10
C THR A 62 -34.64 14.78 31.75
N GLY A 63 -33.65 15.54 31.25
CA GLY A 63 -33.01 15.33 29.96
C GLY A 63 -33.27 16.50 29.00
N SER A 64 -32.28 16.80 28.17
CA SER A 64 -32.25 17.88 27.17
C SER A 64 -32.63 17.36 25.78
N ILE A 65 -32.60 18.24 24.77
CA ILE A 65 -32.69 17.88 23.35
C ILE A 65 -31.41 18.29 22.63
N THR A 66 -30.98 17.52 21.63
CA THR A 66 -29.69 17.73 20.94
C THR A 66 -29.59 19.04 20.19
N ASP A 67 -30.71 19.62 19.78
CA ASP A 67 -30.71 20.87 19.00
C ASP A 67 -30.77 22.13 19.89
N ASP A 68 -31.00 21.99 21.20
CA ASP A 68 -31.22 23.12 22.10
C ASP A 68 -30.80 22.80 23.55
N VAL A 69 -29.55 23.13 23.90
CA VAL A 69 -28.93 22.84 25.20
C VAL A 69 -28.42 24.10 25.85
N GLY A 70 -29.09 24.50 26.94
CA GLY A 70 -28.65 25.60 27.80
C GLY A 70 -27.91 25.10 29.04
N ILE A 71 -26.97 25.88 29.54
CA ILE A 71 -26.23 25.68 30.79
C ILE A 71 -26.27 26.98 31.57
N MET A 72 -26.81 26.94 32.79
CA MET A 72 -26.88 28.09 33.69
C MET A 72 -26.16 27.78 35.00
N ILE A 73 -25.20 28.63 35.35
CA ILE A 73 -24.48 28.60 36.63
C ILE A 73 -25.06 29.71 37.50
N LYS A 74 -25.78 29.32 38.55
CA LYS A 74 -26.56 30.23 39.40
C LYS A 74 -26.04 30.24 40.84
N LYS A 75 -25.96 31.43 41.43
CA LYS A 75 -25.60 31.66 42.83
C LYS A 75 -26.50 30.84 43.76
N ASN A 76 -25.89 30.19 44.75
CA ASN A 76 -26.61 29.39 45.74
C ASN A 76 -26.82 30.23 47.00
N GLY A 77 -27.99 30.88 47.09
CA GLY A 77 -28.21 31.93 48.09
C GLY A 77 -27.29 33.11 47.80
N SER A 78 -26.39 33.42 48.73
CA SER A 78 -25.36 34.46 48.57
C SER A 78 -23.98 33.90 48.22
N ASP A 79 -23.87 32.60 47.91
CA ASP A 79 -22.60 31.88 47.81
C ASP A 79 -22.29 31.44 46.37
N TRP A 80 -21.07 31.77 45.92
CA TRP A 80 -20.49 31.35 44.64
C TRP A 80 -19.55 30.15 44.78
N THR A 81 -19.20 29.73 46.00
CA THR A 81 -18.28 28.60 46.23
C THR A 81 -18.93 27.23 45.98
N ASN A 82 -20.27 27.17 45.97
CA ASN A 82 -21.04 25.98 45.62
C ASN A 82 -22.27 26.37 44.79
N PRO A 83 -22.08 26.83 43.54
CA PRO A 83 -23.17 27.30 42.70
C PRO A 83 -24.07 26.15 42.27
N ASN A 84 -25.34 26.46 42.03
CA ASN A 84 -26.29 25.51 41.46
C ASN A 84 -26.14 25.50 39.94
N ILE A 85 -26.07 24.31 39.34
CA ILE A 85 -25.91 24.12 37.91
C ILE A 85 -27.24 23.64 37.33
N TYR A 86 -27.74 24.37 36.34
CA TYR A 86 -28.98 24.04 35.65
C TYR A 86 -28.70 23.78 34.18
N THR A 87 -29.50 22.93 33.57
CA THR A 87 -29.52 22.73 32.12
C THR A 87 -30.95 22.66 31.61
N THR A 88 -31.15 22.82 30.32
CA THR A 88 -32.49 22.81 29.71
C THR A 88 -33.08 21.41 29.70
N ASN A 89 -34.32 21.28 30.16
CA ASN A 89 -35.15 20.11 29.95
C ASN A 89 -35.72 20.13 28.52
N SER A 90 -36.21 18.98 28.04
CA SER A 90 -36.88 18.86 26.74
C SER A 90 -38.14 19.72 26.61
N ASP A 91 -38.74 20.16 27.72
CA ASP A 91 -39.87 21.07 27.77
C ASP A 91 -39.47 22.56 27.87
N LEU A 92 -38.17 22.85 27.67
CA LEU A 92 -37.58 24.19 27.75
C LEU A 92 -37.74 24.84 29.14
N THR A 93 -37.66 24.05 30.21
CA THR A 93 -37.46 24.52 31.59
C THR A 93 -36.02 24.31 32.05
N TRP A 94 -35.55 25.07 33.04
CA TRP A 94 -34.23 24.91 33.63
C TRP A 94 -34.25 23.85 34.74
N GLY A 95 -33.76 22.65 34.46
CA GLY A 95 -33.65 21.57 35.44
C GLY A 95 -32.33 21.60 36.20
N LEU A 96 -32.39 21.50 37.53
CA LEU A 96 -31.21 21.38 38.40
C LEU A 96 -30.52 20.03 38.19
N ILE A 97 -29.23 20.03 37.86
CA ILE A 97 -28.41 18.81 37.78
C ILE A 97 -27.71 18.54 39.11
N SER A 98 -27.57 17.26 39.45
CA SER A 98 -26.79 16.84 40.62
C SER A 98 -25.33 16.68 40.23
N LEU A 99 -24.43 17.30 41.01
CA LEU A 99 -23.00 17.12 40.85
C LEU A 99 -22.51 15.99 41.77
N THR A 100 -21.69 15.09 41.23
CA THR A 100 -20.97 14.07 42.01
C THR A 100 -19.48 14.38 41.90
N ASP A 101 -18.82 14.64 43.03
CA ASP A 101 -17.41 15.03 43.10
C ASP A 101 -17.05 16.21 42.16
N GLY A 102 -17.97 17.19 42.03
CA GLY A 102 -17.79 18.37 41.19
C GLY A 102 -18.08 18.18 39.70
N VAL A 103 -18.56 17.00 39.29
CA VAL A 103 -18.87 16.64 37.90
C VAL A 103 -20.38 16.51 37.71
N GLY A 104 -20.91 17.13 36.65
CA GLY A 104 -22.30 17.06 36.24
C GLY A 104 -22.47 16.43 34.86
N TYR A 105 -23.63 15.80 34.63
CA TYR A 105 -23.95 15.16 33.36
C TYR A 105 -25.23 15.74 32.76
N ILE A 106 -25.16 16.09 31.48
CA ILE A 106 -26.29 16.46 30.65
C ILE A 106 -26.61 15.25 29.77
N ASN A 107 -27.87 14.84 29.72
CA ASN A 107 -28.32 13.67 28.98
C ASN A 107 -29.44 13.99 28.00
N VAL A 108 -29.51 13.20 26.93
CA VAL A 108 -30.65 13.14 26.01
C VAL A 108 -31.17 11.71 26.06
N ALA A 109 -32.48 11.55 26.31
CA ALA A 109 -33.11 10.24 26.42
C ALA A 109 -32.36 9.25 27.35
N ALA A 110 -31.84 9.74 28.48
CA ALA A 110 -31.02 9.02 29.47
C ALA A 110 -29.60 8.60 29.03
N THR A 111 -29.15 9.03 27.85
CA THR A 111 -27.75 8.91 27.41
C THR A 111 -27.01 10.20 27.72
N ASN A 112 -25.89 10.13 28.45
CA ASN A 112 -25.06 11.30 28.71
C ASN A 112 -24.41 11.79 27.43
N ILE A 113 -24.47 13.10 27.18
CA ILE A 113 -23.98 13.74 25.95
C ILE A 113 -22.94 14.84 26.23
N ILE A 114 -23.00 15.46 27.41
CA ILE A 114 -22.04 16.47 27.84
C ILE A 114 -21.69 16.21 29.31
N VAL A 115 -20.42 16.33 29.64
CA VAL A 115 -19.91 16.39 31.00
C VAL A 115 -19.52 17.84 31.30
N ILE A 116 -20.05 18.40 32.39
CA ILE A 116 -19.59 19.69 32.91
C ILE A 116 -18.72 19.44 34.14
N SER A 117 -17.55 20.06 34.17
CA SER A 117 -16.58 19.88 35.25
C SER A 117 -15.72 21.13 35.46
N ASN A 118 -14.77 21.06 36.40
CA ASN A 118 -13.82 22.14 36.72
C ASN A 118 -14.50 23.50 36.99
N ILE A 119 -15.69 23.46 37.59
CA ILE A 119 -16.52 24.64 37.77
C ILE A 119 -15.96 25.52 38.88
N SER A 120 -15.64 26.76 38.55
CA SER A 120 -15.24 27.78 39.51
C SER A 120 -15.85 29.14 39.16
N VAL A 121 -16.27 29.87 40.20
CA VAL A 121 -16.77 31.23 40.07
C VAL A 121 -15.98 32.11 41.03
N SER A 122 -15.37 33.17 40.51
CA SER A 122 -14.63 34.13 41.32
C SER A 122 -15.26 35.51 41.22
N GLU A 123 -15.33 36.21 42.35
CA GLU A 123 -16.02 37.50 42.49
C GLU A 123 -15.03 38.53 43.03
N SER A 124 -14.79 39.60 42.27
CA SER A 124 -13.95 40.74 42.66
C SER A 124 -14.60 42.06 42.22
N SER A 125 -13.96 42.86 41.36
CA SER A 125 -14.63 43.93 40.61
C SER A 125 -15.46 43.41 39.43
N GLU A 126 -15.21 42.16 39.04
CA GLU A 126 -15.90 41.43 37.98
C GLU A 126 -16.21 40.02 38.51
N ILE A 127 -17.22 39.37 37.94
CA ILE A 127 -17.50 37.96 38.22
C ILE A 127 -17.01 37.13 37.04
N ILE A 128 -16.14 36.17 37.32
CA ILE A 128 -15.57 35.28 36.31
C ILE A 128 -16.13 33.88 36.53
N PHE A 129 -16.83 33.37 35.53
CA PHE A 129 -17.29 31.99 35.45
C PHE A 129 -16.29 31.20 34.61
N ASP A 130 -15.77 30.12 35.16
CA ASP A 130 -14.74 29.29 34.53
C ASP A 130 -15.10 27.81 34.72
N TYR A 131 -15.28 27.09 33.61
CA TYR A 131 -15.69 25.68 33.63
C TYR A 131 -15.33 24.98 32.31
N GLU A 132 -15.45 23.65 32.30
CA GLU A 132 -15.10 22.81 31.16
C GLU A 132 -16.29 21.97 30.70
N LEU A 133 -16.47 21.86 29.38
CA LEU A 133 -17.47 21.01 28.73
C LEU A 133 -16.82 19.92 27.89
N THR A 134 -17.02 18.65 28.25
CA THR A 134 -16.60 17.50 27.43
C THR A 134 -17.80 16.91 26.72
N PHE A 135 -17.74 16.82 25.40
CA PHE A 135 -18.77 16.21 24.56
C PHE A 135 -18.50 14.72 24.38
N LEU A 136 -19.52 13.90 24.61
CA LEU A 136 -19.40 12.45 24.59
C LEU A 136 -19.83 11.90 23.23
N ASP A 137 -18.96 11.11 22.62
CA ASP A 137 -19.23 10.43 21.36
C ASP A 137 -20.17 9.23 21.57
N ASN A 138 -21.39 9.34 21.04
CA ASN A 138 -22.43 8.32 21.03
C ASN A 138 -23.53 8.69 20.03
N ASP A 139 -24.47 7.77 19.77
CA ASP A 139 -25.57 7.94 18.79
C ASP A 139 -26.52 9.11 19.09
N SER A 140 -26.41 9.78 20.25
CA SER A 140 -27.25 10.92 20.67
C SER A 140 -26.43 12.18 20.92
N ASN A 141 -25.19 12.24 20.44
CA ASN A 141 -24.31 13.38 20.61
C ASN A 141 -24.87 14.66 19.97
N LEU A 142 -24.38 15.82 20.45
CA LEU A 142 -24.56 17.06 19.72
C LEU A 142 -23.76 16.97 18.42
N SER A 143 -24.32 17.51 17.34
CA SER A 143 -23.72 17.42 16.02
C SER A 143 -24.17 18.58 15.14
N GLY A 144 -23.22 19.15 14.41
CA GLY A 144 -23.40 20.27 13.49
C GLY A 144 -23.08 21.63 14.12
N MET A 145 -23.47 22.69 13.41
CA MET A 145 -23.29 24.07 13.86
C MET A 145 -24.40 24.53 14.80
N TYR A 146 -24.02 25.19 15.88
CA TYR A 146 -24.91 25.81 16.85
C TYR A 146 -24.63 27.31 16.92
N ASN A 147 -25.69 28.11 16.98
CA ASN A 147 -25.61 29.48 17.46
C ASN A 147 -25.41 29.42 18.99
N VAL A 148 -24.37 30.08 19.48
CA VAL A 148 -24.10 30.17 20.92
C VAL A 148 -24.65 31.48 21.44
N TYR A 149 -25.64 31.39 22.32
CA TYR A 149 -26.22 32.53 23.02
C TYR A 149 -25.70 32.60 24.45
N GLY A 150 -25.71 33.79 25.04
CA GLY A 150 -25.43 33.91 26.45
C GLY A 150 -25.85 35.24 27.05
N GLY A 151 -25.79 35.29 28.37
CA GLY A 151 -26.13 36.47 29.15
C GLY A 151 -25.96 36.23 30.64
N SER A 152 -25.83 37.32 31.38
CA SER A 152 -25.90 37.30 32.84
C SER A 152 -27.30 37.68 33.30
N LEU A 153 -27.68 37.17 34.48
CA LEU A 153 -28.95 37.47 35.11
C LEU A 153 -28.68 38.18 36.43
N ASP A 154 -29.36 39.29 36.68
CA ASP A 154 -29.33 40.00 37.96
C ASP A 154 -30.46 39.53 38.90
N THR A 155 -30.57 40.17 40.06
CA THR A 155 -31.59 39.86 41.06
C THR A 155 -33.01 40.26 40.61
N HIS A 156 -33.15 41.24 39.72
CA HIS A 156 -34.42 41.71 39.19
C HIS A 156 -34.95 40.86 38.03
N MET A 157 -34.08 40.15 37.32
CA MET A 157 -34.40 39.20 36.27
C MET A 157 -34.85 37.84 36.80
N ILE A 158 -34.79 37.60 38.12
CA ILE A 158 -35.20 36.34 38.76
C ILE A 158 -36.36 36.59 39.71
N ASN A 159 -37.57 36.18 39.32
CA ASN A 159 -38.78 36.28 40.15
C ASN A 159 -39.30 34.89 40.54
N GLY A 160 -38.86 34.40 41.70
CA GLY A 160 -39.16 33.06 42.15
C GLY A 160 -38.55 32.02 41.20
N ASN A 161 -39.40 31.27 40.51
CA ASN A 161 -38.98 30.30 39.50
C ASN A 161 -38.99 30.87 38.08
N ILE A 162 -39.33 32.15 37.88
CA ILE A 162 -39.40 32.76 36.55
C ILE A 162 -38.12 33.57 36.28
N LEU A 163 -37.59 33.42 35.07
CA LEU A 163 -36.42 34.12 34.55
C LEU A 163 -36.82 35.06 33.41
N ASP A 164 -36.28 36.28 33.45
CA ASP A 164 -36.28 37.20 32.31
C ASP A 164 -34.99 37.01 31.51
N GLN A 165 -35.12 36.50 30.28
CA GLN A 165 -34.01 36.24 29.36
C GLN A 165 -33.98 37.21 28.18
N SER A 166 -34.75 38.31 28.25
CA SER A 166 -34.90 39.28 27.15
C SER A 166 -33.59 39.97 26.75
N TYR A 167 -32.54 39.84 27.58
CA TYR A 167 -31.23 40.44 27.39
C TYR A 167 -30.16 39.45 26.91
N TYR A 168 -30.54 38.20 26.61
CA TYR A 168 -29.60 37.28 25.96
C TYR A 168 -29.31 37.76 24.54
N TYR A 169 -28.09 37.51 24.09
CA TYR A 169 -27.66 37.86 22.76
C TYR A 169 -26.79 36.74 22.19
N GLU A 170 -26.72 36.71 20.88
CA GLU A 170 -25.85 35.80 20.14
C GLU A 170 -24.39 36.20 20.37
N LEU A 171 -23.57 35.22 20.73
CA LEU A 171 -22.15 35.39 21.00
C LEU A 171 -21.32 35.06 19.75
N PHE A 172 -21.46 33.84 19.25
CA PHE A 172 -20.73 33.30 18.10
C PHE A 172 -21.34 31.96 17.66
N ASP A 173 -20.95 31.48 16.48
CA ASP A 173 -21.26 30.13 16.04
C ASP A 173 -20.19 29.13 16.50
N TRP A 174 -20.62 27.95 16.93
CA TRP A 174 -19.72 26.87 17.33
C TRP A 174 -20.20 25.52 16.81
N GLY A 175 -19.31 24.80 16.16
CA GLY A 175 -19.59 23.47 15.63
C GLY A 175 -19.20 22.37 16.59
N ILE A 176 -19.96 21.28 16.56
CA ILE A 176 -19.63 20.04 17.26
C ILE A 176 -19.67 18.93 16.22
N ASP A 177 -18.55 18.23 16.08
CA ASP A 177 -18.41 17.12 15.16
C ASP A 177 -17.51 16.07 15.80
N LEU A 178 -18.08 14.94 16.19
CA LEU A 178 -17.34 13.85 16.83
C LEU A 178 -17.18 12.64 15.90
N VAL A 179 -17.38 12.83 14.59
CA VAL A 179 -17.37 11.75 13.60
C VAL A 179 -16.13 11.87 12.72
N ASP A 180 -15.41 10.77 12.55
CA ASP A 180 -14.27 10.76 11.64
C ASP A 180 -14.70 10.91 10.16
N PRO A 181 -13.89 11.60 9.34
CA PRO A 181 -14.09 11.59 7.89
C PRO A 181 -13.87 10.19 7.30
N THR A 182 -14.28 9.98 6.05
CA THR A 182 -14.01 8.75 5.30
C THR A 182 -12.97 8.96 4.22
N VAL A 183 -12.14 7.95 3.96
CA VAL A 183 -11.21 7.90 2.82
C VAL A 183 -11.54 6.68 1.98
N GLU A 184 -11.90 6.90 0.73
CA GLU A 184 -12.26 5.83 -0.21
C GLU A 184 -11.04 5.00 -0.63
N GLU A 185 -11.28 3.92 -1.38
CA GLU A 185 -10.21 3.11 -1.96
C GLU A 185 -9.35 3.93 -2.94
N ILE A 186 -8.02 3.83 -2.77
CA ILE A 186 -7.05 4.50 -3.64
C ILE A 186 -6.78 3.61 -4.85
N THR A 187 -7.05 4.11 -6.05
CA THR A 187 -6.83 3.34 -7.29
C THR A 187 -5.65 3.88 -8.09
N GLN A 188 -5.01 2.98 -8.84
CA GLN A 188 -3.82 3.27 -9.64
C GLN A 188 -4.02 2.86 -11.09
N GLN A 189 -3.54 3.69 -12.02
CA GLN A 189 -3.47 3.36 -13.44
C GLN A 189 -2.09 3.68 -13.99
N ILE A 190 -1.37 2.65 -14.47
CA ILE A 190 -0.02 2.85 -15.04
C ILE A 190 -0.12 3.60 -16.36
N ARG A 191 0.65 4.69 -16.48
CA ARG A 191 0.72 5.49 -17.71
C ARG A 191 1.95 5.14 -18.52
N ASP A 192 3.10 5.06 -17.86
CA ASP A 192 4.40 4.80 -18.47
C ASP A 192 5.38 4.23 -17.41
N PRO A 193 6.65 3.94 -17.73
CA PRO A 193 7.59 3.32 -16.79
C PRO A 193 7.83 4.08 -15.48
N GLN A 194 7.56 5.39 -15.45
CA GLN A 194 7.81 6.25 -14.28
C GLN A 194 6.57 6.95 -13.76
N ASN A 195 5.49 7.00 -14.53
CA ASN A 195 4.27 7.69 -14.13
C ASN A 195 3.07 6.74 -13.98
N THR A 196 2.31 6.96 -12.90
CA THR A 196 1.00 6.34 -12.66
C THR A 196 -0.01 7.40 -12.23
N TYR A 197 -1.24 7.26 -12.69
CA TYR A 197 -2.36 8.03 -12.14
C TYR A 197 -2.77 7.43 -10.80
N MET A 198 -2.96 8.28 -9.81
CA MET A 198 -3.49 7.92 -8.49
C MET A 198 -4.82 8.65 -8.31
N THR A 199 -5.91 7.91 -8.18
CA THR A 199 -7.23 8.46 -7.89
C THR A 199 -7.58 8.20 -6.44
N TRP A 200 -7.99 9.25 -5.74
CA TRP A 200 -8.36 9.21 -4.34
C TRP A 200 -9.52 10.16 -4.06
N SER A 201 -10.31 9.86 -3.04
CA SER A 201 -11.36 10.74 -2.55
C SER A 201 -11.60 10.54 -1.06
N ASN A 202 -12.15 11.58 -0.44
CA ASN A 202 -12.57 11.57 0.95
C ASN A 202 -13.83 12.41 1.11
N ALA A 203 -14.54 12.15 2.20
CA ALA A 203 -15.76 12.85 2.51
C ALA A 203 -15.89 13.04 4.02
N ASP A 204 -16.59 14.09 4.39
CA ASP A 204 -17.12 14.26 5.73
C ASP A 204 -18.58 14.72 5.63
N THR A 205 -19.37 14.39 6.65
CA THR A 205 -20.82 14.61 6.65
C THR A 205 -21.28 15.74 7.57
N ILE A 206 -20.42 16.27 8.45
CA ILE A 206 -20.80 17.24 9.47
C ILE A 206 -20.05 18.57 9.29
N SER A 207 -18.73 18.59 9.47
CA SER A 207 -17.91 19.81 9.43
C SER A 207 -17.23 20.07 8.08
N GLY A 208 -17.20 19.05 7.21
CA GLY A 208 -16.54 19.05 5.90
C GLY A 208 -15.04 18.76 6.01
N ILE A 209 -14.40 18.50 4.86
CA ILE A 209 -12.95 18.24 4.82
C ILE A 209 -12.17 19.53 5.04
N GLY A 210 -11.32 19.54 6.07
CA GLY A 210 -10.37 20.61 6.34
C GLY A 210 -9.06 20.42 5.58
N ARG A 211 -8.47 19.23 5.66
CA ARG A 211 -7.15 18.91 5.08
C ARG A 211 -7.01 17.45 4.71
N THR A 212 -6.21 17.17 3.69
CA THR A 212 -5.73 15.83 3.36
C THR A 212 -4.20 15.83 3.32
N VAL A 213 -3.59 14.83 3.95
CA VAL A 213 -2.13 14.61 3.97
C VAL A 213 -1.85 13.30 3.26
N VAL A 214 -0.99 13.35 2.24
CA VAL A 214 -0.53 12.17 1.50
C VAL A 214 0.93 11.92 1.82
N ASN A 215 1.23 10.76 2.40
CA ASN A 215 2.57 10.32 2.71
C ASN A 215 3.01 9.19 1.78
N ALA A 216 4.33 9.04 1.63
CA ALA A 216 4.91 7.92 0.92
C ALA A 216 6.16 7.40 1.63
N TYR A 217 6.28 6.09 1.72
CA TYR A 217 7.40 5.41 2.37
C TYR A 217 7.95 4.31 1.47
N ARG A 218 9.26 4.09 1.56
CA ARG A 218 9.94 3.08 0.75
C ARG A 218 9.99 1.75 1.48
N LEU A 219 9.61 0.69 0.78
CA LEU A 219 9.67 -0.68 1.27
C LEU A 219 10.63 -1.51 0.40
N GLY A 220 11.89 -1.53 0.80
CA GLY A 220 12.95 -2.27 0.11
C GLY A 220 13.29 -1.72 -1.28
N GLY A 221 13.85 -2.58 -2.14
CA GLY A 221 14.28 -2.24 -3.50
C GLY A 221 15.78 -1.99 -3.64
N VAL A 222 16.23 -1.83 -4.90
CA VAL A 222 17.67 -1.77 -5.24
C VAL A 222 18.15 -0.36 -5.58
N SER A 223 17.24 0.50 -6.00
CA SER A 223 17.49 1.91 -6.29
C SER A 223 16.39 2.75 -5.67
N THR A 224 16.78 3.88 -5.10
CA THR A 224 15.87 4.91 -4.61
C THR A 224 16.23 6.22 -5.27
N ASP A 225 15.24 6.91 -5.83
CA ASP A 225 15.48 8.20 -6.49
C ASP A 225 15.84 9.26 -5.44
N PRO A 226 17.04 9.89 -5.53
CA PRO A 226 17.44 10.92 -4.57
C PRO A 226 16.57 12.19 -4.65
N GLU A 227 15.87 12.42 -5.76
CA GLU A 227 14.91 13.52 -5.90
C GLU A 227 13.52 13.15 -5.35
N GLY A 228 13.35 11.93 -4.84
CA GLY A 228 12.10 11.44 -4.29
C GLY A 228 11.04 11.13 -5.35
N ILE A 229 9.83 10.85 -4.89
CA ILE A 229 8.66 10.74 -5.77
C ILE A 229 7.98 12.09 -5.90
N LYS A 230 7.39 12.36 -7.07
CA LYS A 230 6.79 13.65 -7.40
C LYS A 230 5.31 13.50 -7.69
N LEU A 231 4.52 14.50 -7.33
CA LEU A 231 3.08 14.55 -7.63
C LEU A 231 2.76 15.75 -8.53
N TYR A 232 2.05 15.51 -9.62
CA TYR A 232 1.59 16.55 -10.53
C TYR A 232 0.06 16.63 -10.53
N LEU A 233 -0.45 17.84 -10.38
CA LEU A 233 -1.88 18.12 -10.28
C LEU A 233 -2.61 17.98 -11.63
N PRO A 234 -3.92 17.71 -11.65
CA PRO A 234 -4.69 17.36 -12.86
C PRO A 234 -4.62 18.36 -14.01
N THR A 235 -4.34 19.64 -13.72
CA THR A 235 -4.23 20.71 -14.73
C THR A 235 -3.08 20.42 -15.69
N ALA A 236 -3.41 19.71 -16.78
CA ALA A 236 -2.49 19.20 -17.80
C ALA A 236 -1.30 18.37 -17.25
N TYR A 237 -1.27 18.05 -15.96
CA TYR A 237 -0.13 17.44 -15.26
C TYR A 237 1.19 18.19 -15.43
N THR A 238 1.13 19.52 -15.48
CA THR A 238 2.31 20.38 -15.60
C THR A 238 2.69 21.09 -14.30
N THR A 239 1.79 21.08 -13.31
CA THR A 239 1.99 21.74 -12.01
C THR A 239 2.49 20.73 -10.99
N LEU A 240 3.75 20.85 -10.58
CA LEU A 240 4.35 20.03 -9.53
C LEU A 240 3.82 20.49 -8.16
N LYS A 241 3.21 19.57 -7.41
CA LYS A 241 2.79 19.80 -6.02
C LYS A 241 3.97 19.79 -5.05
N GLY A 242 4.92 18.90 -5.28
CA GLY A 242 6.12 18.72 -4.48
C GLY A 242 6.75 17.35 -4.68
N ALA A 243 7.82 17.08 -3.95
CA ALA A 243 8.47 15.78 -3.92
C ALA A 243 8.51 15.24 -2.49
N ILE A 244 8.29 13.94 -2.32
CA ILE A 244 8.48 13.22 -1.06
C ILE A 244 9.79 12.44 -1.17
N ILE A 245 10.72 12.73 -0.28
CA ILE A 245 12.01 12.04 -0.22
C ILE A 245 11.80 10.67 0.42
N LEU A 246 12.28 9.63 -0.25
CA LEU A 246 12.17 8.26 0.18
C LEU A 246 13.48 7.80 0.82
N ASP A 247 13.42 7.30 2.05
CA ASP A 247 14.54 6.63 2.70
C ASP A 247 14.33 5.11 2.62
N PRO A 248 15.19 4.36 1.89
CA PRO A 248 15.06 2.91 1.76
C PRO A 248 15.36 2.16 3.06
N ASN A 249 15.95 2.81 4.06
CA ASN A 249 16.26 2.21 5.37
C ASN A 249 15.31 2.70 6.47
N ALA A 250 14.39 3.62 6.17
CA ALA A 250 13.42 4.05 7.16
C ALA A 250 12.41 2.93 7.41
N GLU A 251 12.15 2.66 8.68
CA GLU A 251 10.98 1.87 9.06
C GLU A 251 9.73 2.72 8.78
N ILE A 252 8.65 2.07 8.32
CA ILE A 252 7.35 2.75 8.23
C ILE A 252 6.99 3.20 9.65
N PRO A 253 6.68 4.50 9.86
CA PRO A 253 6.28 5.01 11.16
C PRO A 253 5.06 4.26 11.70
N SER A 254 4.80 4.38 13.00
CA SER A 254 3.55 3.85 13.56
C SER A 254 2.33 4.57 12.95
N ASP A 255 1.15 3.95 12.96
CA ASP A 255 -0.07 4.55 12.40
C ASP A 255 -0.39 5.93 13.01
N GLN A 256 0.04 6.18 14.25
CA GLN A 256 -0.12 7.46 14.93
C GLN A 256 0.77 8.59 14.36
N GLU A 257 1.87 8.23 13.69
CA GLU A 257 2.87 9.14 13.12
C GLU A 257 2.75 9.28 11.60
N ILE A 258 2.00 8.41 10.93
CA ILE A 258 1.64 8.56 9.52
C ILE A 258 0.57 9.64 9.41
N GLY A 259 0.68 10.56 8.45
CA GLY A 259 -0.40 11.51 8.16
C GLY A 259 -0.49 12.69 9.12
N LEU A 260 0.58 13.07 9.81
CA LEU A 260 0.58 14.23 10.71
C LEU A 260 0.15 15.51 9.98
N TYR A 261 -0.63 16.36 10.66
CA TYR A 261 -1.32 17.49 10.03
C TYR A 261 -0.39 18.47 9.29
N ASN A 262 0.85 18.62 9.77
CA ASN A 262 1.90 19.47 9.19
C ASN A 262 3.17 18.67 8.87
N ASP A 263 3.03 17.43 8.40
CA ASP A 263 4.19 16.60 8.01
C ASP A 263 4.98 17.28 6.87
N PRO A 264 6.28 17.62 7.08
CA PRO A 264 7.09 18.30 6.08
C PRO A 264 7.42 17.44 4.86
N ASN A 265 7.37 16.11 4.96
CA ASN A 265 7.68 15.18 3.87
C ASN A 265 6.39 14.52 3.35
N SER A 266 5.42 15.35 2.98
CA SER A 266 4.09 14.94 2.53
C SER A 266 3.55 15.87 1.44
N TRP A 267 2.52 15.43 0.74
CA TRP A 267 1.69 16.31 -0.08
C TRP A 267 0.44 16.72 0.69
N ILE A 268 0.26 18.02 0.90
CA ILE A 268 -0.85 18.57 1.69
C ILE A 268 -1.88 19.25 0.79
N PHE A 269 -3.14 18.86 0.93
CA PHE A 269 -4.29 19.45 0.25
C PHE A 269 -5.22 20.10 1.26
N ASN A 270 -5.64 21.33 1.00
CA ASN A 270 -6.63 22.00 1.85
C ASN A 270 -8.00 21.86 1.19
N THR A 271 -9.00 21.49 1.98
CA THR A 271 -10.42 21.41 1.58
C THR A 271 -10.72 20.61 0.30
N ASN A 272 -9.82 19.69 -0.11
CA ASN A 272 -10.00 18.88 -1.30
C ASN A 272 -10.66 17.56 -0.92
N THR A 273 -11.72 17.19 -1.63
CA THR A 273 -12.52 15.97 -1.44
C THR A 273 -12.09 14.82 -2.36
N GLY A 274 -11.12 15.05 -3.24
CA GLY A 274 -10.55 14.03 -4.11
C GLY A 274 -10.16 14.54 -5.48
N GLU A 275 -9.18 13.88 -6.10
CA GLU A 275 -8.77 14.13 -7.47
C GLU A 275 -8.04 12.92 -8.08
N THR A 276 -7.63 13.05 -9.35
CA THR A 276 -6.74 12.09 -10.01
C THR A 276 -5.43 12.77 -10.35
N ASP A 277 -4.40 12.45 -9.59
CA ASP A 277 -3.08 13.03 -9.73
C ASP A 277 -2.15 12.14 -10.55
N LEU A 278 -1.09 12.72 -11.12
CA LEU A 278 -0.01 11.96 -11.73
C LEU A 278 1.15 11.83 -10.75
N VAL A 279 1.37 10.61 -10.25
CA VAL A 279 2.53 10.26 -9.42
C VAL A 279 3.67 9.82 -10.34
N ASN A 280 4.82 10.50 -10.22
CA ASN A 280 6.06 10.11 -10.87
C ASN A 280 6.99 9.46 -9.83
N VAL A 281 7.34 8.19 -10.05
CA VAL A 281 8.22 7.42 -9.16
C VAL A 281 9.71 7.57 -9.49
N GLY A 282 10.07 8.41 -10.46
CA GLY A 282 11.46 8.66 -10.83
C GLY A 282 12.22 7.39 -11.22
N ASN A 283 13.42 7.21 -10.64
CA ASN A 283 14.29 6.06 -10.84
C ASN A 283 14.23 5.05 -9.68
N ASN A 284 13.14 5.02 -8.91
CA ASN A 284 12.91 3.97 -7.92
C ASN A 284 12.75 2.61 -8.63
N GLU A 285 13.50 1.60 -8.20
CA GLU A 285 13.49 0.27 -8.83
C GLU A 285 13.40 -0.86 -7.77
N SER A 286 12.58 -1.87 -8.08
CA SER A 286 12.23 -3.00 -7.21
C SER A 286 11.57 -2.58 -5.90
N GLY A 287 11.14 -3.50 -5.03
CA GLY A 287 10.47 -3.16 -3.78
C GLY A 287 9.11 -2.50 -3.99
N GLN A 288 8.62 -1.78 -2.98
CA GLN A 288 7.34 -1.09 -3.02
C GLN A 288 7.46 0.35 -2.52
N ILE A 289 6.47 1.18 -2.86
CA ILE A 289 6.27 2.50 -2.26
C ILE A 289 4.89 2.47 -1.63
N ALA A 290 4.85 2.49 -0.30
CA ALA A 290 3.61 2.55 0.46
C ALA A 290 3.10 3.98 0.48
N LEU A 291 1.89 4.19 -0.01
CA LEU A 291 1.19 5.46 -0.03
C LEU A 291 0.10 5.45 1.03
N TYR A 292 0.00 6.53 1.79
CA TYR A 292 -1.05 6.72 2.79
C TYR A 292 -1.73 8.06 2.55
N ILE A 293 -3.06 8.07 2.61
CA ILE A 293 -3.89 9.27 2.53
C ILE A 293 -4.62 9.39 3.85
N THR A 294 -4.39 10.48 4.57
CA THR A 294 -5.04 10.81 5.84
C THR A 294 -5.89 12.06 5.65
N ALA A 295 -7.20 11.95 5.88
CA ALA A 295 -8.12 13.07 5.87
C ALA A 295 -8.30 13.63 7.29
N TYR A 296 -8.46 14.94 7.36
CA TYR A 296 -8.88 15.69 8.53
C TYR A 296 -10.11 16.50 8.16
N ASP A 297 -11.16 16.39 8.97
CA ASP A 297 -12.28 17.30 8.88
C ASP A 297 -11.94 18.67 9.52
N VAL A 298 -12.89 19.61 9.57
CA VAL A 298 -12.68 20.94 10.18
C VAL A 298 -12.67 20.87 11.71
N ALA A 299 -13.20 19.81 12.29
CA ALA A 299 -13.14 19.49 13.71
C ALA A 299 -11.91 18.63 14.10
N CYS A 300 -10.94 18.48 13.20
CA CYS A 300 -9.72 17.71 13.42
C CYS A 300 -9.92 16.21 13.74
N ASN A 301 -11.09 15.63 13.51
CA ASN A 301 -11.22 14.18 13.46
C ASN A 301 -10.50 13.65 12.24
N THR A 302 -10.06 12.39 12.28
CA THR A 302 -9.14 11.90 11.26
C THR A 302 -9.29 10.43 10.97
N ASN A 303 -9.13 10.11 9.69
CA ASN A 303 -9.11 8.74 9.20
C ASN A 303 -8.15 8.62 8.03
N GLY A 304 -7.68 7.41 7.75
CA GLY A 304 -6.72 7.17 6.69
C GLY A 304 -6.87 5.84 6.01
N ASN A 305 -6.39 5.79 4.77
CA ASN A 305 -6.30 4.57 3.97
C ASN A 305 -4.95 4.51 3.26
N GLY A 306 -4.51 3.32 2.87
CA GLY A 306 -3.20 3.12 2.24
C GLY A 306 -3.24 2.14 1.07
N THR A 307 -2.28 2.30 0.16
CA THR A 307 -2.05 1.42 -0.99
C THR A 307 -0.55 1.30 -1.27
N ASN A 308 -0.15 0.30 -2.05
CA ASN A 308 1.24 0.15 -2.48
C ASN A 308 1.38 0.37 -4.00
N ILE A 309 2.40 1.13 -4.39
CA ILE A 309 2.98 1.06 -5.74
C ILE A 309 3.98 -0.09 -5.73
N ASP A 310 3.64 -1.21 -6.35
CA ASP A 310 4.49 -2.41 -6.36
C ASP A 310 5.45 -2.43 -7.56
N LEU A 311 6.73 -2.18 -7.31
CA LEU A 311 7.81 -2.15 -8.32
C LEU A 311 8.56 -3.47 -8.43
N ASN A 312 8.15 -4.47 -7.64
CA ASN A 312 8.80 -5.78 -7.62
C ASN A 312 8.68 -6.50 -8.97
N PRO A 313 9.77 -7.08 -9.48
CA PRO A 313 9.68 -7.99 -10.59
C PRO A 313 8.92 -9.25 -10.17
N TRP A 314 8.26 -9.87 -11.14
CA TRP A 314 7.54 -11.13 -10.95
C TRP A 314 7.66 -11.98 -12.20
N PHE A 315 7.29 -13.25 -12.10
CA PHE A 315 7.35 -14.17 -13.23
C PHE A 315 6.01 -14.86 -13.46
N ALA A 316 5.84 -15.35 -14.67
CA ALA A 316 4.73 -16.20 -15.06
C ALA A 316 5.29 -17.52 -15.62
N THR A 317 4.58 -18.61 -15.37
CA THR A 317 4.91 -19.89 -16.00
C THR A 317 3.70 -20.51 -16.67
N ARG A 318 3.97 -21.34 -17.67
CA ARG A 318 2.97 -22.16 -18.32
C ARG A 318 3.50 -23.56 -18.57
N GLY A 319 2.70 -24.55 -18.17
CA GLY A 319 3.04 -25.96 -18.25
C GLY A 319 4.02 -26.39 -17.15
N ALA A 320 4.07 -27.71 -16.95
CA ALA A 320 4.97 -28.38 -16.00
C ALA A 320 4.83 -27.95 -14.52
N THR A 321 5.75 -28.44 -13.70
CA THR A 321 5.74 -28.29 -12.25
C THR A 321 6.66 -27.16 -11.83
N VAL A 322 6.14 -26.20 -11.07
CA VAL A 322 6.92 -25.18 -10.36
C VAL A 322 7.15 -25.62 -8.93
N TYR A 323 8.42 -25.63 -8.51
CA TYR A 323 8.80 -25.96 -7.13
C TYR A 323 9.66 -24.87 -6.49
N SER A 324 9.37 -24.53 -5.23
CA SER A 324 10.22 -23.71 -4.36
C SER A 324 10.45 -24.40 -3.02
N GLN A 325 11.70 -24.45 -2.54
CA GLN A 325 11.96 -24.90 -1.16
C GLN A 325 11.32 -23.95 -0.12
N GLY A 326 11.22 -22.66 -0.44
CA GLY A 326 10.62 -21.64 0.42
C GLY A 326 9.25 -21.19 -0.07
N ASN A 327 8.84 -20.00 0.39
CA ASN A 327 7.76 -19.28 -0.28
C ASN A 327 8.29 -18.64 -1.58
N ILE A 328 7.37 -18.26 -2.48
CA ILE A 328 7.64 -17.45 -3.66
C ILE A 328 7.23 -16.02 -3.29
N SER A 329 8.17 -15.10 -3.13
CA SER A 329 7.84 -13.75 -2.64
C SER A 329 7.21 -12.82 -3.68
N SER A 330 7.20 -13.18 -4.98
CA SER A 330 6.39 -12.48 -5.98
C SER A 330 5.13 -13.30 -6.24
N THR A 331 4.00 -12.61 -6.18
CA THR A 331 2.72 -13.16 -6.62
C THR A 331 2.52 -12.77 -8.07
N SER A 332 1.94 -13.66 -8.87
CA SER A 332 1.44 -13.26 -10.18
C SER A 332 0.36 -12.18 -10.01
N LYS A 333 0.28 -11.26 -10.97
CA LYS A 333 -0.70 -10.16 -10.96
C LYS A 333 -1.81 -10.48 -11.94
N ASP A 334 -3.05 -10.22 -11.55
CA ASP A 334 -4.19 -10.39 -12.46
C ASP A 334 -4.15 -9.29 -13.52
N VAL A 335 -3.86 -9.72 -14.73
CA VAL A 335 -3.73 -8.90 -15.93
C VAL A 335 -4.64 -9.42 -17.05
N ALA A 336 -5.60 -10.29 -16.70
CA ALA A 336 -6.51 -10.90 -17.66
C ALA A 336 -7.33 -9.82 -18.38
N GLY A 337 -7.41 -9.92 -19.71
CA GLY A 337 -8.14 -8.96 -20.54
C GLY A 337 -7.50 -7.57 -20.68
N LEU A 338 -6.31 -7.34 -20.11
CA LEU A 338 -5.58 -6.10 -20.32
C LEU A 338 -4.90 -6.10 -21.70
N PRO A 339 -5.06 -5.05 -22.54
CA PRO A 339 -4.52 -5.01 -23.90
C PRO A 339 -2.99 -4.89 -23.93
N TYR A 340 -2.35 -4.59 -22.80
CA TYR A 340 -0.91 -4.41 -22.69
C TYR A 340 -0.11 -5.67 -23.04
N LEU A 341 -0.72 -6.85 -22.91
CA LEU A 341 -0.10 -8.14 -23.15
C LEU A 341 -0.52 -8.82 -24.46
N ASP A 342 -1.39 -8.17 -25.25
CA ASP A 342 -1.83 -8.70 -26.53
C ASP A 342 -0.65 -8.77 -27.50
N GLU A 343 -0.41 -9.90 -28.17
CA GLU A 343 0.68 -10.07 -29.15
C GLU A 343 2.10 -9.74 -28.62
N VAL A 344 2.30 -9.77 -27.29
CA VAL A 344 3.62 -9.54 -26.68
C VAL A 344 4.47 -10.80 -26.67
N PHE A 345 3.85 -11.94 -26.35
CA PHE A 345 4.53 -13.23 -26.24
C PHE A 345 4.66 -13.94 -27.58
N ASN A 346 5.66 -14.80 -27.69
CA ASN A 346 5.89 -15.59 -28.89
C ASN A 346 4.71 -16.54 -29.14
N PRO A 347 4.11 -16.56 -30.35
CA PRO A 347 2.99 -17.45 -30.66
C PRO A 347 3.26 -18.94 -30.42
N LYS A 348 4.53 -19.38 -30.48
CA LYS A 348 4.94 -20.77 -30.21
C LYS A 348 4.63 -21.21 -28.78
N THR A 349 4.69 -20.30 -27.81
CA THR A 349 4.43 -20.62 -26.40
C THR A 349 2.92 -20.67 -26.12
N GLY A 350 2.13 -19.94 -26.93
CA GLY A 350 0.71 -19.71 -26.73
C GLY A 350 0.39 -18.94 -25.44
N MET A 351 1.39 -18.38 -24.77
CA MET A 351 1.18 -17.57 -23.56
C MET A 351 0.32 -16.36 -23.91
N ASN A 352 -0.60 -16.00 -23.02
CA ASN A 352 -1.42 -14.79 -23.12
C ASN A 352 -1.88 -14.35 -21.73
N SER A 353 -2.50 -13.17 -21.64
CA SER A 353 -2.94 -12.57 -20.37
C SER A 353 -3.84 -13.47 -19.52
N ASN A 354 -4.66 -14.34 -20.13
CA ASN A 354 -5.55 -15.26 -19.41
C ASN A 354 -4.85 -16.54 -18.89
N LEU A 355 -3.58 -16.75 -19.27
CA LEU A 355 -2.81 -17.94 -18.90
C LEU A 355 -1.63 -17.61 -17.99
N ILE A 356 -1.49 -16.35 -17.57
CA ILE A 356 -0.46 -15.93 -16.64
C ILE A 356 -0.80 -16.42 -15.24
N ASP A 357 0.09 -17.24 -14.69
CA ASP A 357 0.03 -17.69 -13.30
C ASP A 357 1.43 -18.10 -12.81
N LEU A 358 1.57 -18.39 -11.52
CA LEU A 358 2.80 -18.95 -10.96
C LEU A 358 3.03 -20.38 -11.44
N GLY A 359 1.97 -21.12 -11.76
CA GLY A 359 2.03 -22.45 -12.34
C GLY A 359 0.67 -22.94 -12.81
N THR A 360 0.62 -23.61 -13.97
CA THR A 360 -0.64 -24.08 -14.57
C THR A 360 -0.92 -25.58 -14.38
N GLU A 361 0.05 -26.36 -13.89
CA GLU A 361 -0.14 -27.81 -13.62
C GLU A 361 0.04 -28.12 -12.12
N LEU A 362 1.23 -27.86 -11.58
CA LEU A 362 1.56 -28.14 -10.19
C LEU A 362 2.46 -27.03 -9.62
N LEU A 363 1.98 -26.37 -8.57
CA LEU A 363 2.77 -25.47 -7.74
C LEU A 363 3.09 -26.18 -6.42
N SER A 364 4.37 -26.39 -6.14
CA SER A 364 4.82 -27.21 -5.01
C SER A 364 5.81 -26.47 -4.12
N THR A 365 5.71 -26.69 -2.80
CA THR A 365 6.66 -26.15 -1.84
C THR A 365 6.93 -27.09 -0.68
N ARG A 366 8.12 -26.95 -0.08
CA ARG A 366 8.43 -27.55 1.23
C ARG A 366 7.79 -26.80 2.40
N ASN A 367 7.45 -25.53 2.21
CA ASN A 367 6.82 -24.73 3.25
C ASN A 367 5.36 -25.13 3.47
N SER A 368 4.80 -24.75 4.61
CA SER A 368 3.37 -24.94 4.93
C SER A 368 2.47 -24.06 4.06
N THR A 369 3.01 -22.93 3.57
CA THR A 369 2.31 -21.95 2.73
C THR A 369 3.14 -21.60 1.49
N ILE A 370 2.42 -21.28 0.42
CA ILE A 370 2.96 -20.70 -0.81
C ILE A 370 1.95 -19.69 -1.35
N SER A 371 2.41 -18.72 -2.14
CA SER A 371 1.56 -17.80 -2.89
C SER A 371 0.43 -18.51 -3.65
N ASN A 372 -0.75 -17.88 -3.64
CA ASN A 372 -1.94 -18.40 -4.31
C ASN A 372 -1.80 -18.31 -5.83
N LEU A 373 -2.49 -19.22 -6.53
CA LEU A 373 -2.68 -19.17 -7.98
C LEU A 373 -3.80 -18.20 -8.33
N LEU A 374 -3.60 -17.39 -9.37
CA LEU A 374 -4.62 -16.48 -9.89
C LEU A 374 -5.80 -17.24 -10.49
N HIS A 375 -5.49 -18.28 -11.27
CA HIS A 375 -6.44 -19.06 -12.04
C HIS A 375 -6.59 -20.47 -11.46
N SER A 376 -6.84 -20.59 -10.15
CA SER A 376 -6.96 -21.90 -9.47
C SER A 376 -8.02 -22.84 -10.07
N ASN A 377 -9.06 -22.29 -10.71
CA ASN A 377 -10.09 -23.06 -11.41
C ASN A 377 -9.61 -23.68 -12.74
N SER A 378 -8.41 -23.34 -13.22
CA SER A 378 -7.86 -23.85 -14.49
C SER A 378 -7.34 -25.30 -14.42
N GLY A 379 -7.39 -25.95 -13.24
CA GLY A 379 -6.94 -27.32 -13.02
C GLY A 379 -5.55 -27.45 -12.39
N ALA A 380 -4.86 -26.33 -12.16
CA ALA A 380 -3.59 -26.31 -11.45
C ALA A 380 -3.73 -26.78 -9.99
N THR A 381 -2.80 -27.61 -9.53
CA THR A 381 -2.80 -28.17 -8.17
C THR A 381 -1.72 -27.51 -7.31
N ILE A 382 -2.03 -27.19 -6.05
CA ILE A 382 -1.05 -26.72 -5.06
C ILE A 382 -0.68 -27.88 -4.12
N ALA A 383 0.61 -28.14 -3.95
CA ALA A 383 1.12 -29.16 -3.03
C ALA A 383 2.12 -28.55 -2.02
N THR A 384 1.68 -28.37 -0.78
CA THR A 384 2.53 -27.86 0.31
C THR A 384 3.18 -28.99 1.11
N GLN A 385 4.22 -28.65 1.89
CA GLN A 385 5.00 -29.58 2.70
C GLN A 385 5.57 -30.78 1.91
N LYS A 386 5.89 -30.56 0.64
CA LYS A 386 6.53 -31.55 -0.22
C LYS A 386 8.02 -31.31 -0.25
N ASN A 387 8.78 -32.33 0.13
CA ASN A 387 10.22 -32.32 -0.06
C ASN A 387 10.53 -32.76 -1.48
N ASP A 388 11.37 -31.99 -2.17
CA ASP A 388 12.04 -32.50 -3.35
C ASP A 388 13.18 -33.45 -2.96
N SER A 389 13.00 -34.74 -3.24
CA SER A 389 14.04 -35.76 -3.04
C SER A 389 15.23 -35.61 -4.00
N ASN A 390 15.08 -34.80 -5.05
CA ASN A 390 16.16 -34.44 -5.94
C ASN A 390 16.97 -33.23 -5.44
N ASN A 391 16.66 -32.60 -4.32
CA ASN A 391 17.47 -31.49 -3.81
C ASN A 391 18.69 -32.03 -3.03
N ILE A 392 19.65 -32.61 -3.77
CA ILE A 392 20.91 -33.12 -3.24
C ILE A 392 22.05 -32.27 -3.80
N LYS A 393 22.70 -31.52 -2.91
CA LYS A 393 23.78 -30.60 -3.28
C LYS A 393 25.01 -31.32 -3.81
N ASP A 394 25.68 -30.71 -4.78
CA ASP A 394 26.97 -31.13 -5.38
C ASP A 394 26.93 -32.50 -6.07
N VAL A 395 25.73 -33.03 -6.32
CA VAL A 395 25.53 -34.38 -6.87
C VAL A 395 25.12 -34.35 -8.34
N TRP A 396 24.22 -33.46 -8.76
CA TRP A 396 23.59 -33.57 -10.07
C TRP A 396 24.49 -33.24 -11.22
N PHE A 397 25.30 -32.18 -11.15
CA PHE A 397 26.28 -31.91 -12.19
C PHE A 397 27.17 -33.13 -12.44
N ASN A 398 27.78 -33.67 -11.38
CA ASN A 398 28.64 -34.85 -11.46
C ASN A 398 27.90 -36.09 -12.00
N LYS A 399 26.65 -36.29 -11.59
CA LYS A 399 25.81 -37.41 -12.03
C LYS A 399 25.43 -37.30 -13.50
N LEU A 400 25.02 -36.12 -13.95
CA LEU A 400 24.68 -35.83 -15.35
C LEU A 400 25.91 -35.93 -16.25
N VAL A 401 27.06 -35.40 -15.82
CA VAL A 401 28.35 -35.55 -16.54
C VAL A 401 28.76 -37.02 -16.61
N LYS A 402 28.61 -37.79 -15.54
CA LYS A 402 28.88 -39.25 -15.55
C LYS A 402 28.01 -39.97 -16.59
N LYS A 403 26.72 -39.63 -16.69
CA LYS A 403 25.81 -40.20 -17.69
C LYS A 403 26.16 -39.75 -19.10
N PHE A 404 26.38 -38.46 -19.31
CA PHE A 404 26.87 -37.91 -20.55
C PHE A 404 28.12 -38.65 -21.06
N ASN A 405 29.09 -38.92 -20.19
CA ASN A 405 30.30 -39.66 -20.56
C ASN A 405 30.02 -41.09 -21.06
N GLN A 406 28.90 -41.72 -20.70
CA GLN A 406 28.49 -43.03 -21.23
C GLN A 406 28.01 -42.95 -22.69
N TYR A 407 27.38 -41.83 -23.07
CA TYR A 407 26.84 -41.61 -24.41
C TYR A 407 27.76 -40.79 -25.32
N LYS A 408 28.78 -40.13 -24.74
CA LYS A 408 29.72 -39.23 -25.42
C LYS A 408 30.33 -39.79 -26.70
N ALA A 409 30.64 -41.09 -26.75
CA ALA A 409 31.21 -41.74 -27.93
C ALA A 409 30.30 -41.73 -29.17
N GLN A 410 28.99 -41.49 -28.99
CA GLN A 410 27.99 -41.44 -30.06
C GLN A 410 27.67 -40.00 -30.50
N LEU A 411 28.35 -39.01 -29.93
CA LEU A 411 28.09 -37.59 -30.13
C LEU A 411 29.28 -36.93 -30.81
N THR A 412 29.05 -35.81 -31.48
CA THR A 412 30.10 -35.03 -32.13
C THR A 412 30.48 -33.85 -31.27
N GLN A 413 31.77 -33.79 -30.88
CA GLN A 413 32.30 -32.63 -30.17
C GLN A 413 32.47 -31.45 -31.11
N PHE A 414 32.17 -30.25 -30.62
CA PHE A 414 32.53 -29.00 -31.27
C PHE A 414 32.97 -27.97 -30.24
N THR A 415 33.45 -26.84 -30.74
CA THR A 415 33.75 -25.64 -29.97
C THR A 415 33.07 -24.48 -30.65
N ILE A 416 32.25 -23.73 -29.91
CA ILE A 416 31.59 -22.55 -30.43
C ILE A 416 32.60 -21.41 -30.62
N THR A 417 32.42 -20.61 -31.67
CA THR A 417 33.17 -19.37 -31.88
C THR A 417 32.22 -18.18 -31.97
N ALA A 418 32.75 -16.97 -31.77
CA ALA A 418 31.96 -15.73 -31.88
C ALA A 418 31.43 -15.46 -33.31
N LEU A 419 31.88 -16.22 -34.32
CA LEU A 419 31.42 -16.11 -35.70
C LEU A 419 30.30 -17.11 -36.04
N ASP A 420 30.03 -18.05 -35.13
CA ASP A 420 29.01 -19.07 -35.35
C ASP A 420 27.62 -18.48 -35.11
N ASN A 421 26.73 -18.67 -36.07
CA ASN A 421 25.32 -18.26 -35.96
C ASN A 421 24.41 -19.47 -35.68
N ALA A 422 24.89 -20.69 -35.93
CA ALA A 422 24.18 -21.93 -35.65
C ALA A 422 25.11 -23.04 -35.14
N VAL A 423 24.54 -24.10 -34.55
CA VAL A 423 25.31 -25.29 -34.15
C VAL A 423 25.94 -25.97 -35.36
N SER A 424 25.24 -26.01 -36.49
CA SER A 424 25.74 -26.59 -37.74
C SER A 424 26.99 -25.92 -38.33
N ASP A 425 27.31 -24.68 -37.93
CA ASP A 425 28.51 -23.97 -38.41
C ASP A 425 29.80 -24.64 -37.91
N SER A 426 29.77 -25.18 -36.68
CA SER A 426 30.94 -25.76 -36.00
C SER A 426 30.81 -27.24 -35.67
N CYS A 427 29.59 -27.80 -35.71
CA CYS A 427 29.35 -29.23 -35.52
C CYS A 427 28.86 -29.88 -36.82
N THR A 428 29.58 -30.89 -37.31
CA THR A 428 29.19 -31.65 -38.52
C THR A 428 28.29 -32.86 -38.22
N GLY A 429 28.14 -33.24 -36.94
CA GLY A 429 27.34 -34.37 -36.51
C GLY A 429 25.85 -34.06 -36.38
N SER A 430 25.02 -35.12 -36.32
CA SER A 430 23.58 -35.00 -36.09
C SER A 430 23.19 -34.77 -34.62
N LYS A 431 24.13 -35.00 -33.69
CA LYS A 431 23.97 -34.81 -32.24
C LYS A 431 25.27 -34.21 -31.71
N CYS A 432 25.21 -33.04 -31.12
CA CYS A 432 26.38 -32.22 -30.86
C CYS A 432 26.60 -32.02 -29.35
N TYR A 433 27.86 -31.89 -28.94
CA TYR A 433 28.17 -31.43 -27.59
C TYR A 433 29.39 -30.51 -27.57
N MET A 434 29.38 -29.58 -26.62
CA MET A 434 30.54 -28.80 -26.21
C MET A 434 30.82 -29.08 -24.73
N TYR A 435 32.07 -29.39 -24.41
CA TYR A 435 32.53 -29.54 -23.03
C TYR A 435 33.67 -28.56 -22.79
N SER A 436 33.53 -27.74 -21.75
CA SER A 436 34.53 -26.73 -21.37
C SER A 436 34.80 -26.77 -19.87
N THR A 437 36.08 -26.66 -19.50
CA THR A 437 36.49 -26.39 -18.11
C THR A 437 36.44 -24.90 -17.76
N GLU A 438 36.17 -24.06 -18.75
CA GLU A 438 36.07 -22.60 -18.67
C GLU A 438 34.64 -22.15 -18.99
N ASN A 439 34.35 -20.86 -18.78
CA ASN A 439 33.05 -20.28 -19.11
C ASN A 439 32.70 -20.49 -20.60
N ILE A 440 31.41 -20.66 -20.87
CA ILE A 440 30.86 -20.71 -22.23
C ILE A 440 29.99 -19.47 -22.43
N SER A 441 30.14 -18.80 -23.56
CA SER A 441 29.26 -17.71 -23.98
C SER A 441 28.52 -18.11 -25.25
N ILE A 442 27.20 -18.05 -25.21
CA ILE A 442 26.33 -18.29 -26.35
C ILE A 442 26.07 -16.95 -27.05
N PRO A 443 26.45 -16.80 -28.33
CA PRO A 443 26.24 -15.56 -29.07
C PRO A 443 24.77 -15.17 -29.18
N ILE A 444 24.51 -13.88 -29.37
CA ILE A 444 23.18 -13.35 -29.69
C ILE A 444 22.69 -13.92 -31.03
N GLY A 445 21.40 -14.24 -31.12
CA GLY A 445 20.80 -14.77 -32.35
C GLY A 445 21.17 -16.22 -32.68
N TYR A 446 21.82 -16.94 -31.75
CA TYR A 446 22.36 -18.27 -32.02
C TYR A 446 21.26 -19.32 -32.25
N THR A 447 21.40 -20.11 -33.31
CA THR A 447 20.41 -21.12 -33.69
C THR A 447 20.85 -22.53 -33.25
N CYS A 448 20.09 -23.09 -32.32
CA CYS A 448 20.12 -24.49 -31.89
C CYS A 448 19.43 -25.40 -32.92
N ASP A 449 19.97 -25.48 -34.13
CA ASP A 449 19.41 -26.23 -35.28
C ASP A 449 19.64 -27.75 -35.21
N ARG A 450 20.22 -28.24 -34.11
CA ARG A 450 20.47 -29.66 -33.84
C ARG A 450 20.33 -29.96 -32.35
N PRO A 451 20.05 -31.22 -31.96
CA PRO A 451 20.13 -31.62 -30.56
C PRO A 451 21.54 -31.38 -30.03
N THR A 452 21.66 -30.46 -29.06
CA THR A 452 22.96 -29.96 -28.59
C THR A 452 23.03 -29.90 -27.07
N LEU A 453 24.16 -30.34 -26.51
CA LEU A 453 24.47 -30.18 -25.08
C LEU A 453 25.70 -29.29 -24.90
N PHE A 454 25.53 -28.20 -24.16
CA PHE A 454 26.63 -27.38 -23.65
C PHE A 454 26.91 -27.77 -22.20
N VAL A 455 28.15 -28.15 -21.89
CA VAL A 455 28.60 -28.48 -20.53
C VAL A 455 29.76 -27.57 -20.15
N SER A 456 29.58 -26.80 -19.08
CA SER A 456 30.61 -25.94 -18.48
C SER A 456 30.92 -26.38 -17.04
N GLU A 457 32.19 -26.57 -16.71
CA GLU A 457 32.62 -26.70 -15.30
C GLU A 457 32.66 -25.35 -14.56
N LYS A 458 32.35 -24.25 -15.24
CA LYS A 458 32.17 -22.92 -14.65
C LYS A 458 30.79 -22.37 -15.02
N ASP A 459 30.73 -21.13 -15.50
CA ASP A 459 29.50 -20.43 -15.84
C ASP A 459 29.11 -20.64 -17.32
N ILE A 460 27.83 -20.42 -17.63
CA ILE A 460 27.34 -20.25 -19.00
C ILE A 460 26.64 -18.90 -19.09
N HIS A 461 27.01 -18.11 -20.09
CA HIS A 461 26.38 -16.83 -20.44
C HIS A 461 25.54 -17.02 -21.70
N ILE A 462 24.26 -16.66 -21.63
CA ILE A 462 23.31 -16.78 -22.73
C ILE A 462 22.82 -15.38 -23.08
N SER A 463 23.28 -14.85 -24.21
CA SER A 463 22.64 -13.70 -24.83
C SER A 463 21.33 -14.15 -25.48
N PRO A 464 20.19 -13.46 -25.24
CA PRO A 464 18.91 -13.84 -25.81
C PRO A 464 18.84 -13.87 -27.35
N ASP A 465 17.66 -14.23 -27.86
CA ASP A 465 17.39 -14.56 -29.26
C ASP A 465 18.03 -15.88 -29.71
N VAL A 466 18.14 -16.83 -28.77
CA VAL A 466 18.51 -18.21 -29.07
C VAL A 466 17.28 -18.96 -29.57
N LEU A 467 17.33 -19.49 -30.79
CA LEU A 467 16.20 -20.13 -31.45
C LEU A 467 16.50 -21.60 -31.74
N SER A 468 15.49 -22.46 -31.80
CA SER A 468 15.61 -23.76 -32.48
C SER A 468 15.03 -23.65 -33.89
N ASP A 469 15.50 -24.52 -34.80
CA ASP A 469 14.88 -24.66 -36.10
C ASP A 469 13.50 -25.35 -36.00
N THR A 470 12.91 -25.73 -37.14
CA THR A 470 11.58 -26.36 -37.19
C THR A 470 11.59 -27.86 -36.88
N SER A 471 12.76 -28.48 -36.64
CA SER A 471 12.86 -29.91 -36.34
C SER A 471 12.47 -30.21 -34.89
N LEU A 472 11.71 -31.29 -34.71
CA LEU A 472 11.14 -31.70 -33.42
C LEU A 472 12.18 -32.04 -32.33
N LEU A 473 13.44 -32.24 -32.70
CA LEU A 473 14.54 -32.59 -31.77
C LEU A 473 15.68 -31.58 -31.78
N SER A 474 15.52 -30.47 -32.50
CA SER A 474 16.49 -29.39 -32.45
C SER A 474 16.27 -28.54 -31.22
N GLY A 475 17.37 -28.16 -30.57
CA GLY A 475 17.34 -27.41 -29.32
C GLY A 475 18.60 -27.64 -28.50
N CYS A 476 18.90 -26.67 -27.64
CA CYS A 476 20.06 -26.72 -26.76
C CYS A 476 19.67 -27.01 -25.31
N VAL A 477 20.43 -27.91 -24.68
CA VAL A 477 20.47 -28.10 -23.23
C VAL A 477 21.76 -27.47 -22.71
N PHE A 478 21.64 -26.64 -21.68
CA PHE A 478 22.76 -25.94 -21.04
C PHE A 478 22.95 -26.52 -19.63
N LEU A 479 24.13 -27.08 -19.36
CA LEU A 479 24.49 -27.65 -18.08
C LEU A 479 25.73 -26.94 -17.52
N ALA A 480 25.54 -26.16 -16.46
CA ALA A 480 26.61 -25.42 -15.78
C ALA A 480 26.86 -26.00 -14.38
N LYS A 481 28.13 -26.16 -14.01
CA LYS A 481 28.53 -26.50 -12.64
C LYS A 481 28.35 -25.32 -11.68
N ASN A 482 28.46 -24.10 -12.18
CA ASN A 482 28.22 -22.90 -11.38
C ASN A 482 26.92 -22.21 -11.83
N ASN A 483 27.00 -21.00 -12.39
CA ASN A 483 25.82 -20.20 -12.72
C ASN A 483 25.49 -20.25 -14.21
N ILE A 484 24.22 -20.01 -14.53
CA ILE A 484 23.77 -19.63 -15.87
C ILE A 484 23.29 -18.19 -15.80
N TYR A 485 23.88 -17.31 -16.61
CA TYR A 485 23.48 -15.93 -16.76
C TYR A 485 22.65 -15.78 -18.03
N ILE A 486 21.45 -15.21 -17.89
CA ILE A 486 20.64 -14.75 -19.02
C ILE A 486 20.92 -13.25 -19.14
N ASP A 487 21.76 -12.90 -20.11
CA ASP A 487 22.26 -11.54 -20.31
C ASP A 487 21.21 -10.65 -21.01
N ALA A 488 21.57 -9.40 -21.31
CA ALA A 488 20.73 -8.51 -22.09
C ALA A 488 20.71 -8.93 -23.57
N GLY A 489 19.52 -8.88 -24.20
CA GLY A 489 19.36 -9.05 -25.64
C GLY A 489 19.41 -7.73 -26.39
N SER A 490 18.84 -7.72 -27.60
CA SER A 490 18.62 -6.47 -28.34
C SER A 490 17.30 -5.86 -27.92
N LEU A 491 17.26 -4.58 -27.59
CA LEU A 491 16.02 -3.88 -27.22
C LEU A 491 14.91 -4.09 -28.25
N LYS A 492 13.81 -4.69 -27.82
CA LYS A 492 12.58 -4.95 -28.60
C LYS A 492 11.43 -4.07 -28.18
N SER A 493 11.42 -3.60 -26.94
CA SER A 493 10.33 -2.76 -26.42
C SER A 493 10.18 -1.50 -27.25
N THR A 494 8.93 -1.10 -27.47
CA THR A 494 8.57 0.09 -28.24
C THR A 494 8.03 1.15 -27.31
N SER A 495 7.97 2.42 -27.70
CA SER A 495 7.58 3.52 -26.80
C SER A 495 6.28 3.31 -26.01
N THR A 496 5.38 2.42 -26.44
CA THR A 496 4.10 2.13 -25.77
C THR A 496 3.94 0.71 -25.24
N LYS A 497 4.91 -0.21 -25.43
CA LYS A 497 4.70 -1.63 -25.16
C LYS A 497 5.99 -2.35 -24.76
N VAL A 498 5.94 -3.04 -23.61
CA VAL A 498 6.99 -3.96 -23.16
C VAL A 498 7.01 -5.17 -24.09
N MET A 499 8.20 -5.51 -24.58
CA MET A 499 8.45 -6.70 -25.40
C MET A 499 9.46 -7.61 -24.70
N TYR A 500 9.61 -8.82 -25.23
CA TYR A 500 10.38 -9.87 -24.58
C TYR A 500 11.50 -10.39 -25.49
N ASP A 501 12.70 -10.40 -24.92
CA ASP A 501 13.78 -11.27 -25.36
C ASP A 501 13.31 -12.71 -25.38
N TYR A 502 13.74 -13.52 -26.36
CA TYR A 502 13.20 -14.88 -26.52
C TYR A 502 14.32 -15.92 -26.57
N ILE A 503 14.15 -17.02 -25.82
CA ILE A 503 15.14 -18.10 -25.74
C ILE A 503 14.43 -19.45 -25.83
N GLU A 504 14.84 -20.28 -26.78
CA GLU A 504 14.50 -21.70 -26.82
C GLU A 504 15.63 -22.54 -26.22
N GLY A 505 15.44 -23.04 -25.00
CA GLY A 505 16.49 -23.80 -24.33
C GLY A 505 16.07 -24.41 -23.01
N TYR A 506 16.82 -25.43 -22.59
CA TYR A 506 16.66 -26.04 -21.27
C TYR A 506 17.91 -25.80 -20.42
N MET A 507 17.77 -25.05 -19.33
CA MET A 507 18.86 -24.59 -18.48
C MET A 507 18.91 -25.41 -17.19
N ILE A 508 20.08 -25.93 -16.87
CA ILE A 508 20.37 -26.68 -15.65
C ILE A 508 21.65 -26.11 -15.03
N ALA A 509 21.50 -25.42 -13.90
CA ALA A 509 22.61 -24.90 -13.11
C ALA A 509 22.72 -25.66 -11.79
N ASP A 510 23.93 -26.11 -11.43
CA ASP A 510 24.17 -26.66 -10.09
C ASP A 510 24.03 -25.54 -9.03
N ASN A 511 24.37 -24.29 -9.35
CA ASN A 511 24.22 -23.17 -8.42
C ASN A 511 22.99 -22.29 -8.73
N GLN A 512 23.11 -21.25 -9.58
CA GLN A 512 22.03 -20.30 -9.85
C GLN A 512 21.72 -20.12 -11.33
N VAL A 513 20.47 -19.78 -11.64
CA VAL A 513 20.09 -19.15 -12.91
C VAL A 513 19.72 -17.69 -12.63
N ILE A 514 20.44 -16.77 -13.26
CA ILE A 514 20.40 -15.33 -13.00
C ILE A 514 19.90 -14.63 -14.25
N PHE A 515 18.75 -13.97 -14.15
CA PHE A 515 18.23 -13.07 -15.18
C PHE A 515 18.80 -11.67 -14.92
N SER A 516 19.95 -11.39 -15.54
CA SER A 516 20.74 -10.17 -15.35
C SER A 516 19.95 -8.92 -15.70
N VAL A 517 20.29 -7.79 -15.06
CA VAL A 517 19.72 -6.48 -15.43
C VAL A 517 19.95 -6.22 -16.93
N ALA A 518 18.93 -5.71 -17.60
CA ALA A 518 18.95 -5.40 -19.04
C ALA A 518 18.40 -3.99 -19.29
N ASP A 519 18.87 -3.36 -20.36
CA ASP A 519 18.38 -2.08 -20.88
C ASP A 519 18.38 -0.92 -19.87
N GLU A 520 19.38 -0.84 -18.98
CA GLU A 520 19.44 0.18 -17.91
C GLU A 520 19.40 1.62 -18.43
N SER A 521 19.95 1.84 -19.63
CA SER A 521 19.96 3.15 -20.31
C SER A 521 18.61 3.53 -20.94
N GLN A 522 17.67 2.60 -21.01
CA GLN A 522 16.37 2.78 -21.63
C GLN A 522 15.31 3.07 -20.56
N SER A 523 14.37 3.96 -20.90
CA SER A 523 13.21 4.23 -20.03
C SER A 523 12.28 3.04 -19.96
N LEU A 524 12.16 2.32 -21.07
CA LEU A 524 11.40 1.09 -21.22
C LEU A 524 12.35 -0.07 -21.49
N ARG A 525 12.15 -1.18 -20.77
CA ARG A 525 13.07 -2.32 -20.72
C ARG A 525 12.37 -3.60 -21.16
N ASP A 526 13.15 -4.56 -21.64
CA ASP A 526 12.61 -5.84 -22.10
C ASP A 526 12.43 -6.85 -20.95
N GLY A 527 11.31 -7.58 -21.02
CA GLY A 527 11.18 -8.84 -20.31
C GLY A 527 11.96 -9.95 -21.03
N VAL A 528 11.94 -11.17 -20.47
CA VAL A 528 12.50 -12.35 -21.15
C VAL A 528 11.53 -13.52 -21.10
N GLU A 529 11.35 -14.15 -22.25
CA GLU A 529 10.53 -15.32 -22.45
C GLU A 529 11.43 -16.53 -22.78
N ILE A 530 11.26 -17.61 -22.02
CA ILE A 530 11.92 -18.90 -22.24
C ILE A 530 10.89 -19.92 -22.70
N PHE A 531 11.16 -20.57 -23.82
CA PHE A 531 10.44 -21.76 -24.26
C PHE A 531 11.32 -23.00 -24.08
N GLY A 532 11.08 -23.74 -22.99
CA GLY A 532 11.93 -24.86 -22.58
C GLY A 532 11.82 -25.14 -21.09
N GLY A 533 12.86 -24.89 -20.30
CA GLY A 533 12.77 -25.09 -18.86
C GLY A 533 14.00 -24.63 -18.09
N VAL A 534 13.80 -24.36 -16.80
CA VAL A 534 14.84 -23.80 -15.92
C VAL A 534 14.92 -24.59 -14.62
N ILE A 535 16.11 -25.08 -14.30
CA ILE A 535 16.44 -25.76 -13.05
C ILE A 535 17.69 -25.12 -12.45
N ALA A 536 17.60 -24.73 -11.18
CA ALA A 536 18.73 -24.28 -10.39
C ALA A 536 18.77 -25.01 -9.05
N LEU A 537 19.88 -25.69 -8.76
CA LEU A 537 19.98 -26.61 -7.63
C LEU A 537 20.52 -25.98 -6.34
N GLY A 538 21.07 -24.76 -6.40
CA GLY A 538 21.42 -23.95 -5.23
C GLY A 538 22.51 -24.57 -4.33
N THR A 539 23.55 -25.17 -4.91
CA THR A 539 24.62 -25.85 -4.17
C THR A 539 25.40 -24.96 -3.20
N ASN A 540 25.57 -23.66 -3.48
CA ASN A 540 26.39 -22.76 -2.66
C ASN A 540 25.61 -21.60 -2.00
N PRO A 541 24.85 -21.82 -0.91
CA PRO A 541 24.19 -20.74 -0.18
C PRO A 541 25.04 -20.32 1.02
N THR A 542 26.28 -19.89 0.83
CA THR A 542 26.83 -18.94 1.79
C THR A 542 26.02 -17.65 1.62
N SER A 543 25.15 -17.34 2.60
CA SER A 543 24.28 -16.14 2.72
C SER A 543 22.87 -16.15 2.10
N GLY A 544 22.12 -17.27 2.11
CA GLY A 544 20.67 -17.20 1.85
C GLY A 544 20.25 -16.93 0.39
N ASN A 545 21.15 -17.22 -0.55
CA ASN A 545 20.94 -17.05 -1.99
C ASN A 545 19.83 -17.96 -2.57
N THR A 546 19.06 -17.45 -3.54
CA THR A 546 18.00 -18.16 -4.28
C THR A 546 18.54 -18.98 -5.44
N GLY A 547 17.89 -20.08 -5.82
CA GLY A 547 18.27 -20.84 -7.03
C GLY A 547 18.01 -20.05 -8.31
N ILE A 548 16.86 -19.37 -8.40
CA ILE A 548 16.55 -18.45 -9.49
C ILE A 548 16.60 -17.02 -8.97
N SER A 549 17.32 -16.14 -9.65
CA SER A 549 17.46 -14.72 -9.32
C SER A 549 16.98 -13.87 -10.49
N ILE A 550 15.94 -13.06 -10.28
CA ILE A 550 15.41 -12.14 -11.29
C ILE A 550 15.88 -10.73 -10.96
N GLN A 551 16.91 -10.27 -11.66
CA GLN A 551 17.47 -8.93 -11.49
C GLN A 551 16.92 -7.94 -12.53
N ARG A 552 16.35 -8.44 -13.63
CA ARG A 552 15.57 -7.62 -14.57
C ARG A 552 14.46 -6.87 -13.83
N ASN A 553 14.19 -5.64 -14.27
CA ASN A 553 13.19 -4.77 -13.67
C ASN A 553 12.48 -3.99 -14.79
N LEU A 554 11.15 -3.98 -14.81
CA LEU A 554 10.33 -3.28 -15.82
C LEU A 554 9.78 -1.94 -15.30
N ARG A 555 10.32 -1.43 -14.20
CA ARG A 555 9.86 -0.25 -13.45
C ARG A 555 8.37 -0.35 -13.11
N LEU A 556 7.57 0.70 -13.26
CA LEU A 556 6.13 0.64 -13.03
C LEU A 556 5.41 -0.38 -13.92
N TYR A 557 5.94 -0.71 -15.10
CA TYR A 557 5.33 -1.76 -15.90
C TYR A 557 5.45 -3.15 -15.29
N SER A 558 6.28 -3.34 -14.24
CA SER A 558 6.24 -4.55 -13.41
C SER A 558 4.89 -4.73 -12.71
N GLN A 559 4.02 -3.72 -12.63
CA GLN A 559 2.64 -3.87 -12.14
C GLN A 559 1.73 -4.61 -13.11
N ILE A 560 2.02 -4.58 -14.41
CA ILE A 560 1.12 -5.09 -15.46
C ILE A 560 1.80 -6.05 -16.44
N ASN A 561 3.11 -6.29 -16.31
CA ASN A 561 3.89 -7.21 -17.14
C ASN A 561 4.79 -8.10 -16.25
N PRO A 562 4.83 -9.42 -16.47
CA PRO A 562 5.83 -10.29 -15.83
C PRO A 562 7.22 -9.97 -16.36
N THR A 563 8.23 -9.93 -15.50
CA THR A 563 9.61 -9.71 -15.94
C THR A 563 10.18 -10.93 -16.66
N VAL A 564 9.79 -12.13 -16.22
CA VAL A 564 10.23 -13.40 -16.79
C VAL A 564 9.02 -14.26 -17.08
N VAL A 565 9.00 -14.86 -18.26
CA VAL A 565 7.98 -15.82 -18.68
C VAL A 565 8.64 -17.12 -19.06
N ILE A 566 8.17 -18.24 -18.52
CA ILE A 566 8.72 -19.56 -18.84
C ILE A 566 7.59 -20.49 -19.26
N THR A 567 7.66 -20.97 -20.49
CA THR A 567 6.73 -21.97 -21.01
C THR A 567 7.46 -23.29 -21.22
N TYR A 568 6.92 -24.36 -20.67
CA TYR A 568 7.51 -25.70 -20.82
C TYR A 568 7.40 -26.20 -22.26
N ASP A 569 8.53 -26.67 -22.82
CA ASP A 569 8.56 -27.39 -24.09
C ASP A 569 8.97 -28.85 -23.86
N ASN A 570 8.05 -29.78 -24.17
CA ASN A 570 8.25 -31.21 -23.95
C ASN A 570 9.34 -31.81 -24.83
N LYS A 571 9.76 -31.14 -25.92
CA LYS A 571 10.85 -31.63 -26.78
C LYS A 571 12.14 -31.82 -26.00
N TYR A 572 12.41 -30.97 -24.99
CA TYR A 572 13.63 -31.07 -24.20
C TYR A 572 13.69 -32.33 -23.36
N SER A 573 12.55 -32.92 -22.97
CA SER A 573 12.55 -34.26 -22.36
C SER A 573 13.14 -35.30 -23.32
N SER A 574 12.80 -35.21 -24.61
CA SER A 574 13.32 -36.13 -25.63
C SER A 574 14.79 -35.86 -25.93
N ILE A 575 15.18 -34.58 -26.06
CA ILE A 575 16.58 -34.18 -26.25
C ILE A 575 17.46 -34.64 -25.08
N SER A 576 17.00 -34.50 -23.84
CA SER A 576 17.75 -34.97 -22.66
C SER A 576 18.04 -36.47 -22.70
N THR A 577 17.14 -37.31 -23.25
CA THR A 577 17.42 -38.76 -23.35
C THR A 577 18.59 -39.09 -24.27
N ILE A 578 18.89 -38.23 -25.26
CA ILE A 578 20.04 -38.38 -26.16
C ILE A 578 21.35 -38.30 -25.39
N PHE A 579 21.40 -37.41 -24.39
CA PHE A 579 22.61 -37.09 -23.66
C PHE A 579 22.75 -37.84 -22.33
N PHE A 580 21.64 -38.13 -21.66
CA PHE A 580 21.64 -38.68 -20.30
C PHE A 580 20.98 -40.07 -20.19
N GLY A 581 20.33 -40.56 -21.25
CA GLY A 581 19.59 -41.83 -21.28
C GLY A 581 18.15 -41.70 -20.74
N THR A 582 17.45 -42.83 -20.64
CA THR A 582 16.02 -42.91 -20.26
C THR A 582 15.74 -43.12 -18.77
N GLU A 583 16.78 -43.33 -17.95
CA GLU A 583 16.62 -43.66 -16.53
C GLU A 583 16.22 -42.46 -15.67
N TYR A 584 16.34 -41.23 -16.18
CA TYR A 584 15.98 -40.01 -15.45
C TYR A 584 15.20 -39.08 -16.36
N ASN A 585 13.88 -39.16 -16.29
CA ASN A 585 13.08 -38.00 -16.65
C ASN A 585 13.18 -37.00 -15.50
N LEU A 586 14.08 -36.01 -15.64
CA LEU A 586 14.11 -34.84 -14.77
C LEU A 586 12.89 -33.97 -15.12
N TYR A 587 11.72 -34.33 -14.59
CA TYR A 587 10.54 -33.48 -14.63
C TYR A 587 10.62 -32.50 -13.45
N LYS A 588 11.29 -31.37 -13.66
CA LYS A 588 11.24 -30.28 -12.69
C LYS A 588 11.46 -28.94 -13.37
N GLN A 589 10.65 -27.96 -13.04
CA GLN A 589 11.00 -26.55 -13.18
C GLN A 589 11.06 -26.00 -11.76
N GLU A 590 12.26 -25.69 -11.29
CA GLU A 590 12.44 -25.22 -9.92
C GLU A 590 12.45 -23.70 -9.95
N VAL A 591 11.31 -23.07 -9.61
CA VAL A 591 11.23 -21.62 -9.44
C VAL A 591 11.14 -21.28 -7.96
N GLY A 592 12.31 -21.27 -7.31
CA GLY A 592 12.47 -20.68 -5.98
C GLY A 592 12.73 -19.19 -6.10
N PHE A 593 11.72 -18.37 -5.82
CA PHE A 593 11.77 -16.92 -6.02
C PHE A 593 11.85 -16.15 -4.70
N LYS A 594 12.81 -15.23 -4.59
CA LYS A 594 12.76 -14.09 -3.68
C LYS A 594 13.06 -12.79 -4.44
N THR A 595 12.21 -11.79 -4.27
CA THR A 595 12.48 -10.38 -4.52
C THR A 595 13.40 -9.84 -3.43
N PHE A 596 14.17 -8.82 -3.81
CA PHE A 596 15.24 -8.16 -3.05
C PHE A 596 14.94 -7.96 -1.57
#